data_AF-A0A8J7EJR5-F1
#
_entry.id   AF-A0A8J7EJR5-F1
#
_cell.length_a   1.000
_cell.length_b   1.000
_cell.length_c   1.000
_cell.angle_alpha   90.00
_cell.angle_beta   90.00
_cell.angle_gamma   90.00
#
_symmetry.space_group_name_H-M   'P 1'
#
loop_
_entity.id
_entity.type
_entity.pdbx_description
1 polymer ?
#
loop_
_entity_poly.entity_id
_entity_poly.type
_entity_poly.pdbx_seq_one_letter_code
_entity_poly.pdbx_strand_id
1 'polypeptide(L)'
;MVIKTSTQMKHHPSITRTKDHLFSTSDLVYFSHLRWERLRQRSRRTLGDYAQKRRVFFVEEPIYEFIDSWWIDVNQKERDVWVVVPHVLDWVNDDLRQAMYQSLVDELFEQYAIAAPTLWYSTPSAPPLSHHLKFSAVIHNSTNELLTAQSTLP
;
A
#
# COMPACT_ATOMS: atom_id res chain seq x y z
N MET A 1 14.10 -16.24 -1.41
CA MET A 1 13.24 -15.08 -1.06
C MET A 1 12.62 -15.38 0.29
N VAL A 2 12.68 -14.47 1.26
CA VAL A 2 12.28 -14.75 2.65
C VAL A 2 11.44 -13.58 3.19
N ILE A 3 10.14 -13.74 3.33
CA ILE A 3 9.33 -12.73 4.04
C ILE A 3 9.67 -12.80 5.53
N LYS A 4 10.11 -11.68 6.11
CA LYS A 4 10.31 -11.58 7.56
C LYS A 4 9.09 -10.89 8.19
N THR A 5 8.30 -11.66 8.93
CA THR A 5 7.15 -11.16 9.69
C THR A 5 7.48 -10.97 11.16
N SER A 6 7.19 -9.79 11.71
CA SER A 6 7.21 -9.53 13.15
C SER A 6 5.82 -9.09 13.61
N THR A 7 5.20 -9.84 14.52
CA THR A 7 3.84 -9.59 15.05
C THR A 7 3.90 -9.31 16.56
N GLN A 8 3.33 -8.19 17.01
CA GLN A 8 2.99 -7.95 18.42
C GLN A 8 1.48 -7.68 18.59
N MET A 9 0.97 -8.03 19.77
CA MET A 9 -0.36 -8.60 20.08
C MET A 9 -1.59 -7.65 20.24
N LYS A 10 -2.77 -8.25 19.98
CA LYS A 10 -4.07 -8.30 20.74
C LYS A 10 -5.12 -7.14 20.76
N HIS A 11 -6.36 -7.59 20.44
CA HIS A 11 -7.73 -7.23 20.93
C HIS A 11 -8.70 -6.29 20.16
N HIS A 12 -9.97 -6.77 20.14
CA HIS A 12 -11.31 -6.29 19.66
C HIS A 12 -11.74 -4.89 20.20
N PRO A 13 -12.88 -4.21 19.84
CA PRO A 13 -14.12 -4.63 19.12
C PRO A 13 -14.84 -3.53 18.24
N SER A 14 -16.10 -3.85 17.84
CA SER A 14 -17.35 -3.08 17.60
C SER A 14 -17.52 -2.03 16.47
N ILE A 15 -18.55 -2.27 15.65
CA ILE A 15 -18.98 -1.51 14.46
C ILE A 15 -20.23 -0.67 14.77
N THR A 16 -20.19 0.63 14.42
CA THR A 16 -21.40 1.46 14.23
C THR A 16 -21.30 2.19 12.89
N ARG A 17 -22.40 2.13 12.12
CA ARG A 17 -22.53 2.29 10.66
C ARG A 17 -23.02 3.68 10.26
N THR A 18 -22.45 4.33 9.23
CA THR A 18 -23.18 5.03 8.13
C THR A 18 -22.28 5.65 7.03
N LYS A 19 -22.71 5.50 5.75
CA LYS A 19 -22.18 6.03 4.45
C LYS A 19 -21.00 5.31 3.76
N ASP A 20 -21.04 3.97 3.60
CA ASP A 20 -19.89 3.17 3.10
C ASP A 20 -20.12 2.38 1.78
N HIS A 21 -21.01 2.79 0.87
CA HIS A 21 -21.35 1.94 -0.30
C HIS A 21 -20.41 2.02 -1.52
N LEU A 22 -19.25 2.68 -1.43
CA LEU A 22 -18.21 2.64 -2.49
C LEU A 22 -16.93 1.90 -2.08
N PHE A 23 -16.79 1.53 -0.81
CA PHE A 23 -15.65 0.76 -0.34
C PHE A 23 -16.07 -0.70 -0.24
N SER A 24 -15.70 -1.48 -1.25
CA SER A 24 -15.66 -2.93 -1.12
C SER A 24 -14.90 -3.27 0.18
N THR A 25 -15.35 -4.31 0.89
CA THR A 25 -14.63 -4.89 2.03
C THR A 25 -13.26 -5.48 1.64
N SER A 26 -12.93 -5.45 0.34
CA SER A 26 -11.60 -5.76 -0.19
C SER A 26 -10.51 -4.91 0.47
N ASP A 27 -9.32 -5.49 0.59
CA ASP A 27 -8.15 -4.84 1.15
C ASP A 27 -7.78 -3.54 0.41
N LEU A 28 -7.10 -2.64 1.13
CA LEU A 28 -6.47 -1.46 0.55
C LEU A 28 -4.97 -1.68 0.45
N VAL A 29 -4.40 -1.48 -0.74
CA VAL A 29 -2.94 -1.47 -0.94
C VAL A 29 -2.51 -0.06 -1.32
N TYR A 30 -1.78 0.61 -0.44
CA TYR A 30 -1.29 1.97 -0.61
C TYR A 30 0.19 1.96 -0.96
N PHE A 31 0.54 2.33 -2.19
CA PHE A 31 1.92 2.47 -2.65
C PHE A 31 2.43 3.89 -2.40
N SER A 32 3.40 4.00 -1.50
CA SER A 32 3.95 5.25 -0.99
C SER A 32 5.39 5.49 -1.44
N HIS A 33 5.69 6.68 -1.96
CA HIS A 33 7.08 7.16 -2.10
C HIS A 33 7.68 7.67 -0.78
N LEU A 34 6.87 7.73 0.29
CA LEU A 34 7.33 8.10 1.62
C LEU A 34 7.37 6.88 2.54
N ARG A 35 8.38 6.83 3.40
CA ARG A 35 8.43 5.91 4.55
C ARG A 35 7.27 6.19 5.49
N TRP A 36 6.74 5.16 6.14
CA TRP A 36 5.64 5.23 7.10
C TRP A 36 5.90 6.28 8.18
N GLU A 37 7.13 6.31 8.71
CA GLU A 37 7.54 7.26 9.75
C GLU A 37 7.57 8.73 9.26
N ARG A 38 7.60 8.94 7.94
CA ARG A 38 7.59 10.27 7.30
C ARG A 38 6.22 10.68 6.77
N LEU A 39 5.20 9.83 6.90
CA LEU A 39 3.84 10.17 6.49
C LEU A 39 3.29 11.34 7.30
N ARG A 40 2.66 12.30 6.62
CA ARG A 40 1.91 13.38 7.26
C ARG A 40 0.75 12.81 8.08
N GLN A 41 0.44 13.45 9.21
CA GLN A 41 -0.62 13.04 10.14
C GLN A 41 -1.97 12.80 9.46
N ARG A 42 -2.36 13.63 8.49
CA ARG A 42 -3.61 13.48 7.73
C ARG A 42 -3.69 12.15 6.99
N SER A 43 -2.62 11.75 6.32
CA SER A 43 -2.56 10.48 5.59
C SER A 43 -2.59 9.30 6.56
N ARG A 44 -1.82 9.37 7.67
CA ARG A 44 -1.84 8.31 8.70
C ARG A 44 -3.24 8.12 9.28
N ARG A 45 -3.93 9.20 9.65
CA ARG A 45 -5.31 9.14 10.13
C ARG A 45 -6.26 8.53 9.09
N THR A 46 -6.14 8.95 7.83
CA THR A 46 -6.96 8.40 6.74
C THR A 46 -6.75 6.89 6.60
N LEU A 47 -5.51 6.42 6.62
CA LEU A 47 -5.20 4.99 6.56
C LEU A 47 -5.73 4.24 7.80
N GLY A 48 -5.60 4.83 8.99
CA GLY A 48 -6.17 4.28 10.22
C GLY A 48 -7.71 4.16 10.18
N ASP A 49 -8.41 5.15 9.60
CA ASP A 49 -9.86 5.11 9.41
C ASP A 49 -10.28 3.97 8.46
N TYR A 50 -9.50 3.70 7.40
CA TYR A 50 -9.72 2.52 6.55
C TYR A 50 -9.41 1.21 7.26
N ALA A 51 -8.37 1.19 8.09
CA ALA A 51 -7.94 0.00 8.82
C ALA A 51 -8.99 -0.49 9.84
N GLN A 52 -9.89 0.39 10.29
CA GLN A 52 -11.04 -0.02 11.11
C GLN A 52 -12.04 -0.95 10.37
N LYS A 53 -12.01 -0.99 9.03
CA LYS A 53 -13.03 -1.68 8.21
C LYS A 53 -12.46 -2.77 7.30
N ARG A 54 -11.17 -2.72 6.97
CA ARG A 54 -10.48 -3.61 6.03
C ARG A 54 -8.98 -3.65 6.33
N ARG A 55 -8.26 -4.67 5.85
CA ARG A 55 -6.80 -4.67 5.96
C ARG A 55 -6.21 -3.58 5.06
N VAL A 56 -5.21 -2.88 5.58
CA VAL A 56 -4.47 -1.85 4.84
C VAL A 56 -3.02 -2.29 4.74
N PHE A 57 -2.53 -2.47 3.52
CA PHE A 57 -1.12 -2.71 3.22
C PHE A 57 -0.50 -1.41 2.74
N PHE A 58 0.36 -0.81 3.55
CA PHE A 58 1.14 0.37 3.21
C PHE A 58 2.51 -0.07 2.69
N VAL A 59 2.68 -0.03 1.37
CA VAL A 59 3.89 -0.44 0.67
C VAL A 59 4.79 0.77 0.48
N GLU A 60 5.97 0.73 1.10
CA GLU A 60 7.00 1.77 0.95
C GLU A 60 7.77 1.62 -0.37
N GLU A 61 8.50 2.66 -0.75
CA GLU A 61 9.50 2.59 -1.80
C GLU A 61 10.56 1.51 -1.47
N PRO A 62 11.03 0.72 -2.44
CA PRO A 62 12.10 -0.25 -2.20
C PRO A 62 13.34 0.39 -1.56
N ILE A 63 14.01 -0.35 -0.68
CA ILE A 63 15.37 -0.03 -0.22
C ILE A 63 16.33 -0.75 -1.15
N TYR A 64 17.20 0.01 -1.80
CA TYR A 64 18.28 -0.52 -2.63
C TYR A 64 19.51 -0.76 -1.76
N GLU A 65 19.97 -2.00 -1.69
CA GLU A 65 21.10 -2.38 -0.84
C GLU A 65 22.10 -3.28 -1.57
N PHE A 66 23.36 -3.23 -1.14
CA PHE A 66 24.41 -4.13 -1.61
C PHE A 66 24.35 -5.45 -0.82
N ILE A 67 23.40 -6.31 -1.23
CA ILE A 67 23.05 -7.60 -0.61
C ILE A 67 23.10 -8.71 -1.68
N ASP A 68 23.01 -9.98 -1.27
CA ASP A 68 23.02 -11.14 -2.17
C ASP A 68 21.63 -11.78 -2.35
N SER A 69 20.60 -11.24 -1.70
CA SER A 69 19.23 -11.76 -1.75
C SER A 69 18.24 -10.64 -1.50
N TRP A 70 17.09 -10.67 -2.17
CA TRP A 70 16.00 -9.72 -1.98
C TRP A 70 14.87 -10.32 -1.15
N TRP A 71 14.15 -9.46 -0.44
CA TRP A 71 13.08 -9.85 0.46
C TRP A 71 12.08 -8.72 0.70
N ILE A 72 11.01 -9.02 1.42
CA ILE A 72 10.03 -8.04 1.87
C ILE A 72 9.82 -8.18 3.38
N ASP A 73 9.95 -7.06 4.09
CA ASP A 73 9.65 -6.98 5.51
C ASP A 73 8.19 -6.55 5.67
N VAL A 74 7.41 -7.30 6.45
CA VAL A 74 6.00 -7.00 6.69
C VAL A 74 5.76 -6.86 8.20
N ASN A 75 5.44 -5.63 8.61
CA ASN A 75 5.31 -5.25 10.01
C ASN A 75 3.95 -4.62 10.27
N GLN A 76 3.19 -5.14 11.22
CA GLN A 76 1.95 -4.50 11.65
C GLN A 76 2.28 -3.34 12.60
N LYS A 77 1.97 -2.10 12.20
CA LYS A 77 2.32 -0.88 12.97
C LYS A 77 1.12 -0.31 13.75
N GLU A 78 -0.05 -0.29 13.12
CA GLU A 78 -1.32 0.13 13.73
C GLU A 78 -2.36 -0.98 13.52
N ARG A 79 -3.54 -0.88 14.17
CA ARG A 79 -4.61 -1.86 14.03
C ARG A 79 -4.94 -2.04 12.55
N ASP A 80 -4.69 -3.25 12.03
CA ASP A 80 -4.89 -3.64 10.62
C ASP A 80 -4.14 -2.80 9.56
N VAL A 81 -3.11 -2.04 9.96
CA VAL A 81 -2.14 -1.41 9.05
C VAL A 81 -0.85 -2.20 9.04
N TRP A 82 -0.58 -2.82 7.90
CA TRP A 82 0.61 -3.59 7.58
C TRP A 82 1.57 -2.72 6.78
N VAL A 83 2.70 -2.34 7.36
CA VAL A 83 3.78 -1.64 6.68
C VAL A 83 4.68 -2.67 6.01
N VAL A 84 4.84 -2.50 4.71
CA VAL A 84 5.53 -3.41 3.81
C VAL A 84 6.74 -2.69 3.24
N VAL A 85 7.93 -3.23 3.46
CA VAL A 85 9.20 -2.64 3.03
C VAL A 85 9.92 -3.63 2.12
N PRO A 86 9.95 -3.40 0.80
CA PRO A 86 10.72 -4.20 -0.14
C PRO A 86 12.21 -3.87 -0.04
N HIS A 87 13.05 -4.90 -0.05
CA HIS A 87 14.51 -4.81 -0.11
C HIS A 87 14.99 -5.44 -1.41
N VAL A 88 15.67 -4.65 -2.25
CA VAL A 88 16.10 -5.05 -3.59
C VAL A 88 17.60 -4.81 -3.77
N LEU A 89 18.20 -5.53 -4.70
CA LEU A 89 19.62 -5.43 -5.02
C LEU A 89 19.93 -4.07 -5.65
N ASP A 90 20.99 -3.41 -5.20
CA ASP A 90 21.43 -2.13 -5.77
C ASP A 90 22.38 -2.30 -6.98
N TRP A 91 23.12 -3.42 -7.03
CA TRP A 91 24.16 -3.64 -8.04
C TRP A 91 23.64 -4.19 -9.38
N VAL A 92 22.32 -4.37 -9.53
CA VAL A 92 21.67 -4.81 -10.77
C VAL A 92 21.09 -3.63 -11.54
N ASN A 93 20.86 -3.81 -12.84
CA ASN A 93 20.26 -2.77 -13.68
C ASN A 93 18.80 -2.48 -13.32
N ASP A 94 18.27 -1.35 -13.78
CA ASP A 94 16.92 -0.85 -13.45
C ASP A 94 15.81 -1.85 -13.80
N ASP A 95 15.93 -2.53 -14.95
CA ASP A 95 14.96 -3.52 -15.39
C ASP A 95 14.87 -4.71 -14.41
N LEU A 96 16.02 -5.21 -13.95
CA LEU A 96 16.08 -6.26 -12.95
C LEU A 96 15.56 -5.77 -11.60
N ARG A 97 15.91 -4.55 -11.17
CA ARG A 97 15.39 -3.97 -9.91
C ARG A 97 13.86 -3.88 -9.94
N GLN A 98 13.31 -3.44 -11.06
CA GLN A 98 11.87 -3.35 -11.27
C GLN A 98 11.19 -4.73 -11.26
N ALA A 99 11.77 -5.72 -11.95
CA ALA A 99 11.24 -7.09 -11.97
C ALA A 99 11.27 -7.74 -10.57
N MET A 100 12.34 -7.50 -9.81
CA MET A 100 12.47 -7.98 -8.44
C MET A 100 11.43 -7.34 -7.52
N TYR A 101 11.21 -6.02 -7.65
CA TYR A 101 10.19 -5.34 -6.86
C TYR A 101 8.77 -5.86 -7.20
N GLN A 102 8.47 -6.07 -8.49
CA GLN A 102 7.21 -6.68 -8.90
C GLN A 102 7.02 -8.08 -8.30
N SER A 103 8.05 -8.93 -8.36
CA SER A 103 7.99 -10.27 -7.77
C SER A 103 7.73 -10.26 -6.25
N LEU A 104 8.28 -9.27 -5.51
CA LEU A 104 8.03 -9.12 -4.08
C LEU A 104 6.59 -8.70 -3.79
N VAL A 105 6.03 -7.81 -4.62
CA VAL A 105 4.62 -7.39 -4.49
C VAL A 105 3.68 -8.54 -4.83
N ASP A 106 4.00 -9.35 -5.84
CA ASP A 106 3.21 -10.52 -6.20
C ASP A 106 3.20 -11.56 -5.07
N GLU A 107 4.36 -11.83 -4.47
CA GLU A 107 4.47 -12.73 -3.32
C GLU A 107 3.65 -12.22 -2.12
N LEU A 108 3.68 -10.90 -1.85
CA LEU A 108 2.82 -10.30 -0.84
C LEU A 108 1.34 -10.57 -1.11
N PHE A 109 0.89 -10.39 -2.36
CA PHE A 109 -0.51 -10.59 -2.74
C PHE A 109 -0.94 -12.05 -2.57
N GLU A 110 -0.08 -12.99 -2.97
CA GLU A 110 -0.31 -14.42 -2.83
C GLU A 110 -0.34 -14.84 -1.34
N GLN A 111 0.71 -14.49 -0.58
CA GLN A 111 0.86 -14.90 0.82
C GLN A 111 -0.26 -14.35 1.72
N TYR A 112 -0.70 -13.11 1.48
CA TYR A 112 -1.76 -12.49 2.28
C TYR A 112 -3.17 -12.68 1.68
N ALA A 113 -3.30 -13.45 0.59
CA ALA A 113 -4.55 -13.67 -0.14
C ALA A 113 -5.26 -12.34 -0.48
N ILE A 114 -4.50 -11.36 -0.98
CA ILE A 114 -5.01 -10.04 -1.35
C ILE A 114 -5.72 -10.16 -2.71
N ALA A 115 -7.04 -10.33 -2.67
CA ALA A 115 -7.86 -10.52 -3.86
C ALA A 115 -8.64 -9.25 -4.23
N ALA A 116 -8.46 -8.77 -5.46
CA ALA A 116 -9.14 -7.60 -6.01
C ALA A 116 -9.11 -6.37 -5.07
N PRO A 117 -7.93 -5.95 -4.56
CA PRO A 117 -7.86 -4.83 -3.62
C PRO A 117 -8.24 -3.51 -4.28
N THR A 118 -8.49 -2.50 -3.45
CA THR A 118 -8.38 -1.10 -3.87
C THR A 118 -6.90 -0.74 -3.88
N LEU A 119 -6.38 -0.26 -5.01
CA LEU A 119 -5.00 0.22 -5.12
C LEU A 119 -4.97 1.73 -4.93
N TRP A 120 -4.03 2.25 -4.15
CA TRP A 120 -3.84 3.69 -3.97
C TRP A 120 -2.39 4.07 -4.21
N TYR A 121 -2.14 4.88 -5.24
CA TYR A 121 -0.80 5.38 -5.57
C TYR A 121 -0.58 6.80 -5.07
N SER A 122 0.51 7.02 -4.33
CA SER A 122 0.93 8.33 -3.83
C SER A 122 1.59 9.24 -4.89
N THR A 123 1.90 8.70 -6.08
CA THR A 123 2.61 9.40 -7.16
C THR A 123 1.98 9.06 -8.52
N PRO A 124 1.85 10.00 -9.46
CA PRO A 124 1.33 9.72 -10.81
C PRO A 124 2.28 8.91 -11.71
N SER A 125 3.60 8.96 -11.46
CA SER A 125 4.64 8.47 -12.38
C SER A 125 5.16 7.06 -12.09
N ALA A 126 4.60 6.36 -11.11
CA ALA A 126 4.90 4.94 -10.95
C ALA A 126 4.17 4.18 -12.08
N PRO A 127 4.89 3.46 -12.98
CA PRO A 127 4.24 2.48 -13.83
C PRO A 127 3.43 1.58 -12.90
N PRO A 128 2.18 1.22 -13.22
CA PRO A 128 1.42 0.46 -12.25
C PRO A 128 2.10 -0.90 -12.11
N LEU A 129 2.78 -1.06 -10.97
CA LEU A 129 3.33 -2.33 -10.49
C LEU A 129 2.27 -3.44 -10.45
N SER A 130 1.02 -3.07 -10.68
CA SER A 130 -0.21 -3.85 -10.66
C SER A 130 -0.89 -4.01 -12.02
N HIS A 131 -0.26 -3.68 -13.16
CA HIS A 131 -0.89 -3.82 -14.48
C HIS A 131 -1.45 -5.23 -14.74
N HIS A 132 -0.83 -6.26 -14.16
CA HIS A 132 -1.26 -7.66 -14.21
C HIS A 132 -2.16 -8.10 -13.05
N LEU A 133 -2.31 -7.27 -12.01
CA LEU A 133 -3.10 -7.59 -10.83
C LEU A 133 -4.57 -7.30 -11.07
N LYS A 134 -5.44 -8.20 -10.63
CA LYS A 134 -6.88 -7.90 -10.53
C LYS A 134 -7.08 -6.94 -9.37
N PHE A 135 -7.72 -5.80 -9.62
CA PHE A 135 -8.08 -4.80 -8.60
C PHE A 135 -9.53 -4.36 -8.75
N SER A 136 -10.13 -3.90 -7.65
CA SER A 136 -11.52 -3.39 -7.65
C SER A 136 -11.60 -1.90 -8.00
N ALA A 137 -10.56 -1.13 -7.68
CA ALA A 137 -10.48 0.30 -7.96
C ALA A 137 -9.02 0.79 -7.85
N VAL A 138 -8.71 1.91 -8.53
CA VAL A 138 -7.44 2.64 -8.40
C VAL A 138 -7.72 4.07 -7.93
N ILE A 139 -7.00 4.50 -6.90
CA ILE A 139 -7.02 5.86 -6.37
C ILE A 139 -5.63 6.46 -6.62
N HIS A 140 -5.58 7.62 -7.28
CA HIS A 140 -4.36 8.40 -7.34
C HIS A 140 -4.44 9.51 -6.29
N ASN A 141 -3.38 9.69 -5.51
CA ASN A 141 -3.27 10.84 -4.65
C ASN A 141 -3.08 12.05 -5.58
N SER A 142 -4.14 12.79 -5.83
CA SER A 142 -4.04 14.08 -6.52
C SER A 142 -3.05 14.92 -5.74
N THR A 143 -1.90 15.22 -6.33
CA THR A 143 -1.10 16.39 -5.93
C THR A 143 -1.94 17.62 -6.26
N ASN A 144 -2.93 17.89 -5.42
CA ASN A 144 -3.62 19.16 -5.41
C ASN A 144 -4.28 19.37 -4.04
N GLU A 145 -3.63 20.16 -3.19
CA GLU A 145 -4.42 21.07 -2.35
C GLU A 145 -4.95 22.21 -3.25
N LEU A 146 -5.84 21.91 -4.20
CA LEU A 146 -6.76 22.89 -4.75
C LEU A 146 -8.10 22.20 -4.97
N LEU A 147 -9.01 22.49 -4.04
CA LEU A 147 -10.44 22.44 -4.30
C LEU A 147 -10.73 23.37 -5.49
N THR A 148 -11.23 22.83 -6.58
CA THR A 148 -12.18 23.58 -7.42
C THR A 148 -13.24 22.60 -7.90
N ALA A 149 -14.26 22.43 -7.07
CA ALA A 149 -15.56 22.05 -7.57
C ALA A 149 -16.13 23.28 -8.28
N GLN A 150 -16.14 23.28 -9.61
CA GLN A 150 -17.08 24.09 -10.39
C GLN A 150 -17.56 23.29 -11.60
N SER A 151 -18.67 22.60 -11.39
CA SER A 151 -19.78 22.47 -12.35
C SER A 151 -20.88 23.37 -11.74
N THR A 152 -21.52 24.34 -12.40
CA THR A 152 -21.92 24.49 -13.80
C THR A 152 -22.32 25.97 -13.99
N LEU A 153 -22.15 26.49 -15.21
CA LEU A 153 -22.83 27.69 -15.74
C LEU A 153 -24.36 27.67 -15.48
N PRO A 154 -25.03 28.83 -15.39
CA PRO A 154 -25.32 29.66 -16.57
C PRO A 154 -24.59 31.01 -16.59
#